data_AF-A0A9E6DCF9-F1
#
_entry.id   AF-A0A9E6DCF9-F1
#
_cell.length_a   1.000
_cell.length_b   1.000
_cell.length_c   1.000
_cell.angle_alpha   90.00
_cell.angle_beta   90.00
_cell.angle_gamma   90.00
#
_symmetry.space_group_name_H-M   'P 1'
#
loop_
_entity.id
_entity.type
_entity.pdbx_description
1 polymer ?
#
loop_
_entity_poly.entity_id
_entity_poly.type
_entity_poly.pdbx_seq_one_letter_code
_entity_poly.pdbx_strand_id
1 'polypeptide(L)'
;MKKMSLFSLAMPFLIFTHIIFSAELTAVKIASAPVIDGSVDDVLWERAKQLTIKDGASETQLSIRAVYDQKYLYFLVQYQDKTESRRHKPFVWNSAIEIYQVSTEREDTLIFKWNMGDVATNLSLSSDIEYRADIWYWKANRTDPAGYADDKYHVYSRHSGPKSKMLTSREGAIFYLIRKGDAGKAAYQTSLKGLYEGDSVNSYEVSTPSGSRGDIKAKGRWHNGVWTIEFQRKLVTGNTDDVQFSIDKEFTFALSRYEIAGRAVNAKLSQPLHGAGEVGAVIHLNFE
;
A
#
# COMPACT_ATOMS: atom_id res chain seq x y z
N MET A 1 -48.42 -47.80 25.36
CA MET A 1 -47.92 -47.55 23.97
C MET A 1 -48.17 -46.11 23.58
N LYS A 2 -47.11 -45.31 23.40
CA LYS A 2 -47.07 -44.12 22.52
C LYS A 2 -45.60 -43.81 22.26
N LYS A 3 -45.09 -44.22 21.09
CA LYS A 3 -43.75 -43.87 20.62
C LYS A 3 -43.80 -42.42 20.10
N MET A 4 -43.10 -41.51 20.76
CA MET A 4 -42.82 -40.18 20.23
C MET A 4 -41.68 -40.29 19.21
N SER A 5 -41.99 -40.02 17.95
CA SER A 5 -41.02 -39.94 16.85
C SER A 5 -40.49 -38.50 16.81
N LEU A 6 -39.19 -38.30 17.06
CA LEU A 6 -38.53 -37.03 16.76
C LEU A 6 -38.26 -36.95 15.26
N PHE A 7 -38.93 -36.02 14.57
CA PHE A 7 -38.54 -35.61 13.22
C PHE A 7 -37.35 -34.64 13.34
N SER A 8 -36.18 -35.09 12.90
CA SER A 8 -35.01 -34.22 12.69
C SER A 8 -35.23 -33.42 11.41
N LEU A 9 -35.40 -32.10 11.54
CA LEU A 9 -35.47 -31.18 10.42
C LEU A 9 -34.02 -30.89 9.97
N ALA A 10 -33.56 -31.55 8.92
CA ALA A 10 -32.27 -31.25 8.31
C ALA A 10 -32.33 -29.85 7.66
N MET A 11 -31.74 -28.86 8.33
CA MET A 11 -31.59 -27.51 7.79
C MET A 11 -30.46 -27.52 6.75
N PRO A 12 -30.73 -27.16 5.48
CA PRO A 12 -29.70 -27.21 4.45
C PRO A 12 -28.62 -26.16 4.77
N PHE A 13 -27.39 -26.64 4.98
CA PHE A 13 -26.21 -25.80 5.09
C PHE A 13 -25.99 -25.15 3.71
N LEU A 14 -26.38 -23.88 3.58
CA LEU A 14 -26.03 -23.05 2.43
C LEU A 14 -24.52 -22.81 2.46
N ILE A 15 -23.79 -23.59 1.65
CA ILE A 15 -22.39 -23.32 1.38
C ILE A 15 -22.34 -22.04 0.54
N PHE A 16 -22.10 -20.90 1.19
CA PHE A 16 -21.70 -19.69 0.48
C PHE A 16 -20.28 -19.91 -0.06
N THR A 17 -20.18 -20.34 -1.31
CA THR A 17 -18.94 -20.21 -2.08
C THR A 17 -18.62 -18.74 -2.21
N HIS A 18 -17.63 -18.28 -1.45
CA HIS A 18 -17.18 -16.91 -1.49
C HIS A 18 -16.46 -16.70 -2.82
N ILE A 19 -17.05 -15.92 -3.72
CA ILE A 19 -16.37 -15.46 -4.92
C ILE A 19 -15.31 -14.45 -4.44
N ILE A 20 -14.06 -14.88 -4.40
CA ILE A 20 -12.93 -13.95 -4.33
C ILE A 20 -12.96 -13.19 -5.66
N PHE A 21 -13.27 -11.90 -5.61
CA PHE A 21 -13.15 -11.06 -6.80
C PHE A 21 -11.66 -10.86 -7.07
N SER A 22 -11.13 -11.66 -7.98
CA SER A 22 -9.77 -11.56 -8.48
C SER A 22 -9.73 -10.75 -9.77
N ALA A 23 -8.66 -9.98 -9.94
CA ALA A 23 -8.39 -9.22 -11.14
C ALA A 23 -7.06 -9.67 -11.76
N GLU A 24 -6.99 -9.75 -13.08
CA GLU A 24 -5.78 -10.14 -13.80
C GLU A 24 -5.05 -8.89 -14.32
N LEU A 25 -3.74 -8.84 -14.08
CA LEU A 25 -2.83 -7.84 -14.63
C LEU A 25 -1.67 -8.54 -15.32
N THR A 26 -1.45 -8.25 -16.59
CA THR A 26 -0.30 -8.77 -17.34
C THR A 26 0.77 -7.70 -17.46
N ALA A 27 1.98 -7.96 -16.96
CA ALA A 27 3.15 -7.17 -17.25
C ALA A 27 3.71 -7.55 -18.62
N VAL A 28 3.83 -6.57 -19.52
CA VAL A 28 4.31 -6.77 -20.89
C VAL A 28 5.81 -6.53 -21.00
N LYS A 29 6.53 -7.39 -21.71
CA LYS A 29 7.96 -7.22 -21.93
C LYS A 29 8.29 -6.00 -22.80
N ILE A 30 9.24 -5.20 -22.35
CA ILE A 30 9.75 -4.01 -23.04
C ILE A 30 11.26 -4.12 -23.28
N ALA A 31 11.74 -3.42 -24.31
CA ALA A 31 13.15 -3.42 -24.71
C ALA A 31 13.99 -2.34 -24.01
N SER A 32 13.35 -1.23 -23.61
CA SER A 32 13.96 -0.11 -22.90
C SER A 32 13.12 0.26 -21.69
N ALA A 33 13.76 0.65 -20.59
CA ALA A 33 13.09 1.07 -19.37
C ALA A 33 12.30 2.38 -19.58
N PRO A 34 11.11 2.53 -18.97
CA PRO A 34 10.43 3.82 -18.92
C PRO A 34 11.17 4.80 -18.01
N VAL A 35 10.98 6.09 -18.24
CA VAL A 35 11.50 7.14 -17.36
C VAL A 35 10.54 7.31 -16.18
N ILE A 36 11.04 7.12 -14.95
CA ILE A 36 10.23 7.26 -13.73
C ILE A 36 10.10 8.74 -13.34
N ASP A 37 9.15 9.44 -13.96
CA ASP A 37 8.90 10.87 -13.76
C ASP A 37 7.45 11.20 -13.34
N GLY A 38 6.60 10.18 -13.23
CA GLY A 38 5.18 10.30 -12.92
C GLY A 38 4.35 10.73 -14.13
N SER A 39 4.79 10.44 -15.35
CA SER A 39 4.06 10.76 -16.58
C SER A 39 3.45 9.53 -17.24
N VAL A 40 2.37 9.76 -18.00
CA VAL A 40 1.79 8.76 -18.90
C VAL A 40 2.38 8.84 -20.31
N ASP A 41 3.19 9.86 -20.59
CA ASP A 41 3.63 10.21 -21.94
C ASP A 41 4.64 9.23 -22.53
N ASP A 42 5.18 8.32 -21.72
CA ASP A 42 6.00 7.23 -22.23
C ASP A 42 5.13 6.24 -23.03
N VAL A 43 5.34 6.22 -24.35
CA VAL A 43 4.61 5.38 -25.31
C VAL A 43 4.69 3.87 -24.97
N LEU A 44 5.66 3.45 -24.15
CA LEU A 44 5.76 2.07 -23.68
C LEU A 44 4.53 1.67 -22.86
N TRP A 45 3.89 2.60 -22.15
CA TRP A 45 2.68 2.33 -21.37
C TRP A 45 1.49 1.92 -22.23
N GLU A 46 1.41 2.37 -23.49
CA GLU A 46 0.33 1.99 -24.41
C GLU A 46 0.38 0.51 -24.80
N ARG A 47 1.53 -0.15 -24.64
CA ARG A 47 1.71 -1.58 -24.91
C ARG A 47 1.05 -2.47 -23.85
N ALA A 48 0.84 -1.94 -22.65
CA ALA A 48 0.27 -2.68 -21.53
C ALA A 48 -1.24 -2.45 -21.40
N LYS A 49 -1.99 -3.54 -21.21
CA LYS A 49 -3.43 -3.45 -20.95
C LYS A 49 -3.67 -2.77 -19.59
N GLN A 50 -4.55 -1.79 -19.57
CA GLN A 50 -4.98 -1.17 -18.33
C GLN A 50 -5.94 -2.07 -17.56
N LEU A 51 -5.61 -2.34 -16.31
CA LEU A 51 -6.54 -2.88 -15.31
C LEU A 51 -7.16 -1.71 -14.52
N THR A 52 -8.45 -1.78 -14.22
CA THR A 52 -9.11 -0.83 -13.31
C THR A 52 -9.71 -1.58 -12.13
N ILE A 53 -9.36 -1.15 -10.92
CA ILE A 53 -9.88 -1.68 -9.66
C ILE A 53 -10.45 -0.56 -8.80
N LYS A 54 -11.03 -0.91 -7.64
CA LYS A 54 -11.43 0.06 -6.63
C LYS A 54 -10.58 -0.06 -5.37
N ASP A 55 -10.28 1.07 -4.75
CA ASP A 55 -9.67 1.16 -3.42
C ASP A 55 -10.62 0.59 -2.36
N GLY A 56 -10.11 -0.25 -1.46
CA GLY A 56 -10.93 -0.95 -0.47
C GLY A 56 -11.53 -0.05 0.63
N ALA A 57 -10.98 1.16 0.84
CA ALA A 57 -11.47 2.07 1.87
C ALA A 57 -12.37 3.19 1.31
N SER A 58 -12.10 3.65 0.10
CA SER A 58 -12.76 4.82 -0.50
C SER A 58 -13.57 4.52 -1.76
N GLU A 59 -13.50 3.31 -2.31
CA GLU A 59 -14.08 2.93 -3.60
C GLU A 59 -13.55 3.74 -4.80
N THR A 60 -12.52 4.56 -4.59
CA THR A 60 -11.85 5.33 -5.66
C THR A 60 -11.31 4.37 -6.70
N GLN A 61 -11.56 4.64 -7.99
CA GLN A 61 -11.00 3.81 -9.05
C GLN A 61 -9.50 4.07 -9.20
N LEU A 62 -8.72 2.99 -9.25
CA LEU A 62 -7.30 3.03 -9.63
C LEU A 62 -7.13 2.31 -10.97
N SER A 63 -6.47 2.98 -11.91
CA SER A 63 -6.02 2.37 -13.15
C SER A 63 -4.55 1.97 -13.05
N ILE A 64 -4.22 0.77 -13.51
CA ILE A 64 -2.90 0.17 -13.35
C ILE A 64 -2.45 -0.39 -14.70
N ARG A 65 -1.18 -0.15 -15.04
CA ARG A 65 -0.46 -0.85 -16.11
C ARG A 65 0.84 -1.39 -15.56
N ALA A 66 1.32 -2.48 -16.14
CA ALA A 66 2.60 -3.07 -15.78
C ALA A 66 3.40 -3.43 -17.03
N VAL A 67 4.70 -3.22 -16.96
CA VAL A 67 5.68 -3.63 -17.97
C VAL A 67 6.94 -4.12 -17.28
N TYR A 68 7.76 -4.90 -17.97
CA TYR A 68 9.02 -5.39 -17.40
C TYR A 68 10.12 -5.52 -18.45
N ASP A 69 11.37 -5.40 -18.04
CA ASP A 69 12.54 -5.74 -18.85
C ASP A 69 13.29 -6.93 -18.23
N GLN A 70 14.52 -7.19 -18.66
CA GLN A 70 15.30 -8.33 -18.15
C GLN A 70 15.65 -8.23 -16.65
N LYS A 71 15.53 -7.05 -16.04
CA LYS A 71 16.03 -6.75 -14.70
C LYS A 71 14.98 -6.14 -13.80
N TYR A 72 14.02 -5.39 -14.32
CA TYR A 72 13.09 -4.58 -13.55
C TYR A 72 11.64 -4.82 -13.95
N LEU A 73 10.77 -4.68 -12.95
CA LEU A 73 9.33 -4.57 -13.07
C LEU A 73 8.93 -3.12 -12.83
N TYR A 74 7.99 -2.65 -13.64
CA TYR A 74 7.51 -1.28 -13.62
C TYR A 74 5.97 -1.24 -13.53
N PHE A 75 5.47 -0.26 -12.79
CA PHE A 75 4.03 0.00 -12.70
C PHE A 75 3.74 1.47 -12.97
N LEU A 76 2.64 1.71 -13.66
CA LEU A 76 1.99 3.02 -13.77
C LEU A 76 0.63 2.92 -13.09
N VAL A 77 0.39 3.76 -12.09
CA VAL A 77 -0.88 3.82 -11.36
C VAL A 77 -1.45 5.23 -11.47
N GLN A 78 -2.74 5.34 -11.78
CA GLN A 78 -3.45 6.62 -11.73
C GLN A 78 -4.73 6.52 -10.90
N TYR A 79 -5.05 7.61 -10.19
CA TYR A 79 -6.32 7.76 -9.50
C TYR A 79 -6.71 9.23 -9.39
N GLN A 80 -8.02 9.46 -9.30
CA GLN A 80 -8.59 10.79 -9.12
C GLN A 80 -8.43 11.25 -7.67
N ASP A 81 -7.92 12.46 -7.49
CA ASP A 81 -7.80 13.15 -6.22
C ASP A 81 -7.99 14.66 -6.41
N LYS A 82 -8.96 15.22 -5.69
CA LYS A 82 -9.27 16.66 -5.79
C LYS A 82 -8.15 17.53 -5.24
N THR A 83 -7.22 16.96 -4.47
CA THR A 83 -6.13 17.68 -3.81
C THR A 83 -4.79 17.07 -4.13
N GLU A 84 -3.75 17.91 -4.22
CA GLU A 84 -2.35 17.47 -4.21
C GLU A 84 -1.81 17.59 -2.78
N SER A 85 -2.12 16.62 -1.92
CA SER A 85 -1.70 16.68 -0.52
C SER A 85 -0.24 16.26 -0.36
N ARG A 86 0.67 17.24 -0.35
CA ARG A 86 2.12 17.04 -0.15
C ARG A 86 2.64 17.46 1.22
N ARG A 87 1.78 17.61 2.23
CA ARG A 87 2.17 17.98 3.61
C ARG A 87 1.86 16.84 4.57
N HIS A 88 2.80 16.50 5.45
CA HIS A 88 2.58 15.46 6.47
C HIS A 88 2.99 15.93 7.86
N LYS A 89 2.00 16.10 8.74
CA LYS A 89 2.22 16.47 10.15
C LYS A 89 3.15 17.68 10.34
N PRO A 90 3.14 18.74 9.51
CA PRO A 90 4.04 19.86 9.73
C PRO A 90 3.87 20.42 11.15
N PHE A 91 4.97 20.95 11.68
CA PHE A 91 4.94 21.69 12.93
C PHE A 91 4.37 23.09 12.66
N VAL A 92 3.36 23.49 13.43
CA VAL A 92 2.73 24.81 13.38
C VAL A 92 3.08 25.56 14.64
N TRP A 93 3.62 26.76 14.50
CA TRP A 93 4.06 27.58 15.62
C TRP A 93 2.85 28.09 16.41
N ASN A 94 2.87 27.93 17.72
CA ASN A 94 1.92 28.56 18.62
C ASN A 94 2.61 29.73 19.32
N SER A 95 2.35 30.95 18.85
CA SER A 95 2.98 32.17 19.37
C SER A 95 2.60 32.51 20.81
N ALA A 96 1.46 32.01 21.31
CA ALA A 96 1.02 32.32 22.66
C ALA A 96 1.82 31.57 23.74
N ILE A 97 2.37 30.41 23.39
CA ILE A 97 3.13 29.54 24.30
C ILE A 97 4.53 29.21 23.76
N GLU A 98 4.93 29.83 22.66
CA GLU A 98 6.25 29.71 22.02
C GLU A 98 6.73 28.26 21.80
N ILE A 99 5.81 27.39 21.38
CA ILE A 99 6.14 26.00 21.03
C ILE A 99 5.48 25.57 19.73
N TYR A 100 6.14 24.64 19.03
CA TYR A 100 5.56 23.97 17.87
C TYR A 100 4.52 22.91 18.28
N GLN A 101 3.40 22.88 17.55
CA GLN A 101 2.36 21.86 17.65
C GLN A 101 2.27 21.06 16.35
N VAL A 102 1.97 19.77 16.43
CA VAL A 102 1.86 18.91 15.24
C VAL A 102 0.50 19.11 14.57
N SER A 103 0.49 19.49 13.28
CA SER A 103 -0.76 19.65 12.53
C SER A 103 -1.44 18.31 12.21
N THR A 104 -2.72 18.38 11.85
CA THR A 104 -3.52 17.23 11.44
C THR A 104 -3.39 16.90 9.95
N GLU A 105 -2.57 17.64 9.20
CA GLU A 105 -2.39 17.42 7.77
C GLU A 105 -1.71 16.08 7.48
N ARG A 106 -2.16 15.46 6.40
CA ARG A 106 -1.71 14.16 5.90
C ARG A 106 -1.52 14.26 4.40
N GLU A 107 -0.39 13.69 3.97
CA GLU A 107 -0.05 13.54 2.57
C GLU A 107 -0.88 12.45 1.90
N ASP A 108 -0.95 12.50 0.58
CA ASP A 108 -1.46 11.42 -0.25
C ASP A 108 -0.47 10.25 -0.30
N THR A 109 -1.01 9.06 -0.46
CA THR A 109 -0.25 7.81 -0.39
C THR A 109 -0.69 6.82 -1.45
N LEU A 110 0.14 5.82 -1.70
CA LEU A 110 -0.22 4.63 -2.45
C LEU A 110 0.61 3.46 -1.95
N ILE A 111 -0.03 2.31 -1.77
CA ILE A 111 0.59 1.11 -1.23
C ILE A 111 0.32 -0.06 -2.16
N PHE A 112 1.39 -0.75 -2.59
CA PHE A 112 1.31 -2.14 -3.03
C PHE A 112 1.50 -3.05 -1.82
N LYS A 113 0.70 -4.11 -1.74
CA LYS A 113 0.77 -5.13 -0.71
C LYS A 113 0.87 -6.49 -1.41
N TRP A 114 2.06 -7.05 -1.47
CA TRP A 114 2.37 -8.31 -2.14
C TRP A 114 2.23 -9.46 -1.18
N ASN A 115 1.60 -10.56 -1.59
CA ASN A 115 1.62 -11.79 -0.81
C ASN A 115 3.03 -12.41 -0.85
N MET A 116 3.57 -12.74 0.33
CA MET A 116 4.86 -13.44 0.46
C MET A 116 4.73 -14.90 0.89
N GLY A 117 3.51 -15.39 1.11
CA GLY A 117 3.25 -16.77 1.49
C GLY A 117 2.74 -17.60 0.31
N ASP A 118 2.85 -18.93 0.46
CA ASP A 118 2.33 -19.89 -0.52
C ASP A 118 0.80 -20.07 -0.44
N VAL A 119 0.18 -19.52 0.60
CA VAL A 119 -1.27 -19.60 0.82
C VAL A 119 -1.95 -18.40 0.19
N ALA A 120 -2.93 -18.65 -0.68
CA ALA A 120 -3.79 -17.63 -1.23
C ALA A 120 -4.56 -16.91 -0.11
N THR A 121 -4.51 -15.58 -0.11
CA THR A 121 -5.15 -14.74 0.91
C THR A 121 -5.72 -13.48 0.26
N ASN A 122 -6.72 -12.88 0.90
CA ASN A 122 -7.30 -11.62 0.46
C ASN A 122 -6.46 -10.39 0.85
N LEU A 123 -5.37 -10.58 1.61
CA LEU A 123 -4.47 -9.53 2.10
C LEU A 123 -5.15 -8.42 2.92
N SER A 124 -6.41 -8.61 3.35
CA SER A 124 -7.17 -7.65 4.15
C SER A 124 -6.73 -7.69 5.62
N LEU A 125 -6.91 -6.56 6.32
CA LEU A 125 -6.76 -6.49 7.78
C LEU A 125 -7.89 -7.17 8.56
N SER A 126 -8.87 -7.74 7.83
CA SER A 126 -9.96 -8.55 8.36
C SER A 126 -9.84 -10.04 7.97
N SER A 127 -8.73 -10.45 7.35
CA SER A 127 -8.52 -11.85 6.95
C SER A 127 -8.63 -12.81 8.14
N ASP A 128 -9.23 -13.98 7.92
CA ASP A 128 -9.26 -15.09 8.88
C ASP A 128 -8.03 -16.02 8.76
N ILE A 129 -7.15 -15.72 7.79
CA ILE A 129 -5.90 -16.44 7.51
C ILE A 129 -4.71 -15.51 7.75
N GLU A 130 -3.66 -16.03 8.37
CA GLU A 130 -2.38 -15.33 8.58
C GLU A 130 -1.65 -15.10 7.25
N TYR A 131 -0.89 -14.02 7.16
CA TYR A 131 -0.02 -13.79 6.01
C TYR A 131 1.15 -12.87 6.34
N ARG A 132 2.18 -12.97 5.51
CA ARG A 132 3.25 -12.00 5.41
C ARG A 132 3.12 -11.26 4.08
N ALA A 133 3.39 -9.96 4.10
CA ALA A 133 3.33 -9.15 2.90
C ALA A 133 4.52 -8.20 2.78
N ASP A 134 5.03 -8.09 1.55
CA ASP A 134 5.98 -7.06 1.10
C ASP A 134 5.16 -5.82 0.70
N ILE A 135 5.62 -4.64 1.11
CA ILE A 135 4.85 -3.39 1.14
C ILE A 135 5.64 -2.26 0.49
N TRP A 136 5.24 -1.89 -0.73
CA TRP A 136 5.82 -0.73 -1.41
C TRP A 136 4.97 0.49 -1.10
N TYR A 137 5.53 1.45 -0.37
CA TYR A 137 4.73 2.53 0.20
C TYR A 137 5.22 3.91 -0.26
N TRP A 138 4.59 4.40 -1.32
CA TRP A 138 4.78 5.76 -1.83
C TRP A 138 4.02 6.79 -0.99
N LYS A 139 4.68 7.94 -0.76
CA LYS A 139 4.25 9.01 0.15
C LYS A 139 4.60 10.35 -0.49
N ALA A 140 3.60 11.18 -0.79
CA ALA A 140 3.74 12.39 -1.60
C ALA A 140 4.69 13.45 -0.99
N ASN A 141 4.86 13.47 0.34
CA ASN A 141 5.79 14.32 1.08
C ASN A 141 7.07 13.56 1.44
N ARG A 142 6.94 12.35 2.02
CA ARG A 142 8.06 11.69 2.69
C ARG A 142 8.98 10.89 1.77
N THR A 143 8.51 10.37 0.64
CA THR A 143 9.35 9.52 -0.23
C THR A 143 9.45 10.03 -1.66
N ASP A 144 8.38 10.65 -2.17
CA ASP A 144 8.33 11.19 -3.53
C ASP A 144 9.43 12.22 -3.84
N PRO A 145 9.79 13.16 -2.94
CA PRO A 145 10.85 14.13 -3.22
C PRO A 145 12.24 13.49 -3.40
N ALA A 146 12.47 12.31 -2.82
CA ALA A 146 13.71 11.55 -3.01
C ALA A 146 13.70 10.71 -4.30
N GLY A 147 12.54 10.53 -4.94
CA GLY A 147 12.36 9.61 -6.07
C GLY A 147 12.27 8.14 -5.67
N TYR A 148 11.70 7.83 -4.50
CA TYR A 148 11.56 6.47 -3.98
C TYR A 148 10.17 6.20 -3.40
N ALA A 149 9.85 4.92 -3.20
CA ALA A 149 8.87 4.46 -2.23
C ALA A 149 9.60 3.82 -1.04
N ASP A 150 9.00 3.84 0.16
CA ASP A 150 9.57 3.15 1.32
C ASP A 150 9.29 1.65 1.18
N ASP A 151 10.34 0.82 1.25
CA ASP A 151 10.21 -0.64 1.28
C ASP A 151 10.05 -1.17 2.70
N LYS A 152 9.08 -2.07 2.88
CA LYS A 152 8.57 -2.48 4.18
C LYS A 152 7.99 -3.87 4.09
N TYR A 153 7.75 -4.48 5.25
CA TYR A 153 6.90 -5.66 5.34
C TYR A 153 5.84 -5.55 6.45
N HIS A 154 4.75 -6.26 6.23
CA HIS A 154 3.69 -6.52 7.20
C HIS A 154 3.69 -8.01 7.59
N VAL A 155 3.39 -8.28 8.85
CA VAL A 155 3.01 -9.60 9.34
C VAL A 155 1.64 -9.47 9.98
N TYR A 156 0.67 -10.23 9.48
CA TYR A 156 -0.67 -10.32 10.02
C TYR A 156 -0.88 -11.74 10.55
N SER A 157 -0.91 -11.90 11.87
CA SER A 157 -0.95 -13.21 12.52
C SER A 157 -1.68 -13.19 13.86
N ARG A 158 -1.95 -14.35 14.44
CA ARG A 158 -2.51 -14.51 15.79
C ARG A 158 -1.47 -14.26 16.89
N HIS A 159 -0.21 -14.08 16.51
CA HIS A 159 0.88 -13.81 17.44
C HIS A 159 1.11 -12.31 17.60
N SER A 160 0.95 -11.83 18.83
CA SER A 160 1.30 -10.44 19.16
C SER A 160 2.81 -10.21 19.07
N GLY A 161 3.21 -8.95 18.93
CA GLY A 161 4.61 -8.56 18.94
C GLY A 161 4.78 -7.10 19.33
N PRO A 162 6.03 -6.64 19.51
CA PRO A 162 6.30 -5.25 19.86
C PRO A 162 5.66 -4.29 18.87
N LYS A 163 4.86 -3.34 19.38
CA LYS A 163 4.12 -2.32 18.60
C LYS A 163 3.12 -2.90 17.59
N SER A 164 2.70 -4.15 17.73
CA SER A 164 1.65 -4.71 16.88
C SER A 164 0.31 -4.03 17.15
N LYS A 165 -0.52 -3.93 16.11
CA LYS A 165 -1.90 -3.43 16.22
C LYS A 165 -2.84 -4.63 16.33
N MET A 166 -3.56 -4.74 17.45
CA MET A 166 -4.65 -5.71 17.60
C MET A 166 -5.79 -5.37 16.63
N LEU A 167 -6.30 -6.41 15.96
CA LEU A 167 -7.35 -6.38 14.95
C LEU A 167 -8.30 -7.57 15.15
N THR A 168 -9.47 -7.46 14.54
CA THR A 168 -10.51 -8.49 14.56
C THR A 168 -10.76 -8.94 13.12
N SER A 169 -10.67 -10.24 12.87
CA SER A 169 -10.99 -10.83 11.56
C SER A 169 -12.50 -10.82 11.30
N ARG A 170 -12.91 -11.23 10.10
CA ARG A 170 -14.34 -11.31 9.73
C ARG A 170 -15.11 -12.27 10.62
N GLU A 171 -14.52 -13.41 10.97
CA GLU A 171 -15.12 -14.40 11.87
C GLU A 171 -14.96 -14.04 13.36
N GLY A 172 -14.41 -12.86 13.68
CA GLY A 172 -14.29 -12.38 15.05
C GLY A 172 -13.04 -12.86 15.79
N ALA A 173 -12.12 -13.56 15.12
CA ALA A 173 -10.86 -13.97 15.73
C ALA A 173 -9.90 -12.78 15.91
N ILE A 174 -9.04 -12.87 16.93
CA ILE A 174 -8.05 -11.82 17.23
C ILE A 174 -6.79 -12.05 16.42
N PHE A 175 -6.37 -11.01 15.72
CA PHE A 175 -5.11 -10.96 14.98
C PHE A 175 -4.31 -9.71 15.37
N TYR A 176 -3.05 -9.69 14.96
CA TYR A 176 -2.10 -8.63 15.22
C TYR A 176 -1.37 -8.27 13.92
N LEU A 177 -1.34 -6.98 13.62
CA LEU A 177 -0.60 -6.42 12.50
C LEU A 177 0.73 -5.83 13.00
N ILE A 178 1.84 -6.44 12.61
CA ILE A 178 3.19 -5.88 12.74
C ILE A 178 3.54 -5.17 11.44
N ARG A 179 4.08 -3.96 11.54
CA ARG A 179 4.52 -3.16 10.39
C ARG A 179 5.95 -2.70 10.63
N LYS A 180 6.88 -3.15 9.80
CA LYS A 180 8.31 -2.85 9.95
C LYS A 180 8.86 -2.35 8.62
N GLY A 181 9.86 -1.49 8.70
CA GLY A 181 10.65 -1.16 7.51
C GLY A 181 11.68 -2.25 7.28
N ASP A 182 12.09 -2.37 6.04
CA ASP A 182 13.10 -3.32 5.61
C ASP A 182 14.50 -2.89 6.07
N ALA A 183 15.48 -3.77 5.84
CA ALA A 183 16.85 -3.49 6.25
C ALA A 183 17.37 -2.19 5.60
N GLY A 184 17.88 -1.29 6.44
CA GLY A 184 18.48 -0.02 6.01
C GLY A 184 17.68 1.22 6.40
N LYS A 185 17.84 2.30 5.63
CA LYS A 185 17.36 3.65 5.97
C LYS A 185 16.27 4.09 5.00
N ALA A 186 15.28 4.81 5.53
CA ALA A 186 14.20 5.40 4.74
C ALA A 186 14.69 6.57 3.89
N ALA A 187 13.85 6.99 2.94
CA ALA A 187 14.06 8.18 2.12
C ALA A 187 13.77 9.52 2.85
N TYR A 188 13.58 9.45 4.17
CA TYR A 188 13.33 10.61 5.02
C TYR A 188 13.81 10.39 6.45
N GLN A 189 14.06 11.50 7.14
CA GLN A 189 14.33 11.55 8.58
C GLN A 189 13.39 12.54 9.27
N THR A 190 13.06 12.29 10.53
CA THR A 190 12.31 13.26 11.34
C THR A 190 13.19 14.47 11.61
N SER A 191 12.69 15.66 11.33
CA SER A 191 13.34 16.91 11.74
C SER A 191 12.90 17.27 13.16
N LEU A 192 13.86 17.53 14.05
CA LEU A 192 13.57 18.01 15.41
C LEU A 192 13.66 19.54 15.41
N LYS A 193 12.55 20.21 15.75
CA LYS A 193 12.44 21.67 15.77
C LYS A 193 12.22 22.16 17.19
N GLY A 194 13.19 22.90 17.72
CA GLY A 194 13.13 23.48 19.07
C GLY A 194 13.09 25.00 19.10
N LEU A 195 13.54 25.67 18.03
CA LEU A 195 13.56 27.12 17.89
C LEU A 195 12.60 27.54 16.79
N TYR A 196 12.07 28.76 16.85
CA TYR A 196 11.22 29.31 15.80
C TYR A 196 11.97 29.40 14.47
N GLU A 197 11.44 28.73 13.44
CA GLU A 197 11.95 28.70 12.07
C GLU A 197 10.87 29.12 11.06
N GLY A 198 9.75 29.68 11.55
CA GLY A 198 8.59 30.06 10.76
C GLY A 198 7.30 29.45 11.29
N ASP A 199 6.16 29.98 10.83
CA ASP A 199 4.85 29.62 11.36
C ASP A 199 4.43 28.18 11.05
N SER A 200 4.96 27.60 9.98
CA SER A 200 4.68 26.23 9.59
C SER A 200 5.87 25.58 8.90
N VAL A 201 6.44 24.56 9.52
CA VAL A 201 7.67 23.90 9.05
C VAL A 201 7.48 22.41 8.87
N ASN A 202 8.21 21.82 7.92
CA ASN A 202 8.14 20.39 7.66
C ASN A 202 8.70 19.59 8.83
N SER A 203 8.01 18.49 9.16
CA SER A 203 8.43 17.55 10.21
C SER A 203 9.40 16.48 9.72
N TYR A 204 9.63 16.44 8.40
CA TYR A 204 10.49 15.47 7.75
C TYR A 204 11.40 16.15 6.74
N GLU A 205 12.63 15.67 6.69
CA GLU A 205 13.63 16.06 5.71
C GLU A 205 13.89 14.88 4.78
N VAL A 206 14.12 15.21 3.50
CA VAL A 206 14.47 14.23 2.47
C VAL A 206 15.85 13.66 2.76
N SER A 207 15.99 12.34 2.65
CA SER A 207 17.28 11.65 2.76
C SER A 207 17.43 10.60 1.68
N THR A 208 18.67 10.21 1.36
CA THR A 208 18.93 9.08 0.46
C THR A 208 18.66 7.77 1.22
N PRO A 209 17.75 6.90 0.76
CA PRO A 209 17.53 5.60 1.38
C PRO A 209 18.73 4.67 1.13
N SER A 210 18.82 3.59 1.89
CA SER A 210 19.89 2.59 1.75
C SER A 210 19.40 1.20 2.09
N GLY A 211 20.06 0.16 1.57
CA GLY A 211 19.68 -1.24 1.80
C GLY A 211 18.38 -1.62 1.08
N SER A 212 17.78 -2.74 1.49
CA SER A 212 16.49 -3.25 0.97
C SER A 212 15.42 -2.16 1.02
N ARG A 213 15.43 -1.34 2.07
CA ARG A 213 14.50 -0.22 2.27
C ARG A 213 14.44 0.82 1.14
N GLY A 214 15.45 0.86 0.28
CA GLY A 214 15.56 1.79 -0.85
C GLY A 214 15.45 1.12 -2.23
N ASP A 215 15.00 -0.13 -2.33
CA ASP A 215 15.00 -0.87 -3.60
C ASP A 215 13.95 -0.38 -4.63
N ILE A 216 12.96 0.39 -4.16
CA ILE A 216 11.85 0.85 -5.00
C ILE A 216 12.05 2.31 -5.40
N LYS A 217 12.35 2.53 -6.67
CA LYS A 217 12.26 3.85 -7.30
C LYS A 217 10.80 4.18 -7.57
N ALA A 218 10.39 5.41 -7.27
CA ALA A 218 9.04 5.83 -7.56
C ALA A 218 8.93 7.34 -7.72
N LYS A 219 8.04 7.80 -8.60
CA LYS A 219 7.74 9.21 -8.77
C LYS A 219 6.27 9.43 -9.06
N GLY A 220 5.69 10.43 -8.40
CA GLY A 220 4.30 10.83 -8.54
C GLY A 220 4.17 12.29 -8.97
N ARG A 221 3.35 12.50 -10.00
CA ARG A 221 2.94 13.82 -10.47
C ARG A 221 1.44 13.96 -10.32
N TRP A 222 1.01 15.06 -9.72
CA TRP A 222 -0.40 15.44 -9.72
C TRP A 222 -0.63 16.48 -10.82
N HIS A 223 -1.66 16.27 -11.62
CA HIS A 223 -2.06 17.23 -12.65
C HIS A 223 -3.57 17.11 -12.90
N ASN A 224 -4.27 18.25 -12.90
CA ASN A 224 -5.70 18.33 -13.21
C ASN A 224 -6.58 17.33 -12.44
N GLY A 225 -6.35 17.17 -11.14
CA GLY A 225 -7.15 16.28 -10.30
C GLY A 225 -6.74 14.81 -10.35
N VAL A 226 -5.65 14.46 -11.03
CA VAL A 226 -5.18 13.09 -11.17
C VAL A 226 -3.77 12.94 -10.63
N TRP A 227 -3.57 11.97 -9.74
CA TRP A 227 -2.25 11.45 -9.44
C TRP A 227 -1.86 10.44 -10.52
N THR A 228 -0.65 10.59 -11.06
CA THR A 228 0.03 9.60 -11.90
C THR A 228 1.32 9.22 -11.20
N ILE A 229 1.48 7.94 -10.88
CA ILE A 229 2.59 7.44 -10.07
C ILE A 229 3.23 6.25 -10.77
N GLU A 230 4.54 6.34 -10.98
CA GLU A 230 5.35 5.27 -11.54
C GLU A 230 6.21 4.62 -10.47
N PHE A 231 6.41 3.30 -10.59
CA PHE A 231 7.28 2.49 -9.74
C PHE A 231 8.24 1.70 -10.60
N GLN A 232 9.46 1.51 -10.11
CA GLN A 232 10.47 0.61 -10.65
C GLN A 232 11.12 -0.15 -9.50
N ARG A 233 11.17 -1.48 -9.62
CA ARG A 233 11.90 -2.34 -8.69
C ARG A 233 12.51 -3.52 -9.43
N LYS A 234 13.65 -4.04 -8.97
CA LYS A 234 14.27 -5.22 -9.59
C LYS A 234 13.32 -6.42 -9.55
N LEU A 235 13.34 -7.28 -10.55
CA LEU A 235 12.59 -8.55 -10.50
C LEU A 235 13.09 -9.42 -9.32
N VAL A 236 14.41 -9.53 -9.19
CA VAL A 236 15.08 -10.28 -8.11
C VAL A 236 15.99 -9.33 -7.34
N THR A 237 15.69 -9.08 -6.06
CA THR A 237 16.52 -8.25 -5.17
C THR A 237 17.53 -9.06 -4.39
N GLY A 238 17.19 -10.32 -4.07
CA GLY A 238 17.98 -11.18 -3.19
C GLY A 238 17.74 -10.95 -1.69
N ASN A 239 16.87 -10.02 -1.30
CA ASN A 239 16.50 -9.82 0.10
C ASN A 239 15.36 -10.75 0.50
N THR A 240 15.42 -11.34 1.70
CA THR A 240 14.39 -12.27 2.19
C THR A 240 13.13 -11.57 2.69
N ASP A 241 13.19 -10.25 2.81
CA ASP A 241 12.09 -9.36 3.11
C ASP A 241 11.24 -8.96 1.92
N ASP A 242 11.63 -9.33 0.70
CA ASP A 242 10.92 -8.94 -0.51
C ASP A 242 10.44 -10.16 -1.33
N VAL A 243 9.43 -9.93 -2.16
CA VAL A 243 9.02 -10.91 -3.19
C VAL A 243 10.09 -11.02 -4.27
N GLN A 244 10.44 -12.25 -4.66
CA GLN A 244 11.37 -12.52 -5.77
C GLN A 244 10.57 -12.90 -7.01
N PHE A 245 10.46 -11.97 -7.97
CA PHE A 245 9.66 -12.17 -9.17
C PHE A 245 10.38 -13.07 -10.18
N SER A 246 9.66 -14.10 -10.62
CA SER A 246 10.09 -15.04 -11.65
C SER A 246 9.05 -14.98 -12.76
N ILE A 247 9.47 -14.69 -13.99
CA ILE A 247 8.54 -14.39 -15.10
C ILE A 247 7.68 -15.60 -15.54
N ASP A 248 8.01 -16.80 -15.07
CA ASP A 248 7.28 -18.05 -15.26
C ASP A 248 6.24 -18.33 -14.16
N LYS A 249 6.09 -17.43 -13.19
CA LYS A 249 5.18 -17.56 -12.05
C LYS A 249 4.16 -16.43 -12.00
N GLU A 250 3.02 -16.76 -11.42
CA GLU A 250 2.00 -15.79 -11.02
C GLU A 250 2.29 -15.26 -9.61
N PHE A 251 2.02 -13.98 -9.38
CA PHE A 251 2.15 -13.34 -8.07
C PHE A 251 0.86 -12.63 -7.68
N THR A 252 0.51 -12.65 -6.40
CA THR A 252 -0.69 -11.97 -5.92
C THR A 252 -0.35 -10.73 -5.11
N PHE A 253 -1.08 -9.65 -5.37
CA PHE A 253 -0.97 -8.41 -4.61
C PHE A 253 -2.30 -7.68 -4.53
N ALA A 254 -2.34 -6.63 -3.73
CA ALA A 254 -3.46 -5.70 -3.73
C ALA A 254 -2.95 -4.28 -3.49
N LEU A 255 -3.80 -3.29 -3.74
CA LEU A 255 -3.47 -1.88 -3.61
C LEU A 255 -4.34 -1.20 -2.55
N SER A 256 -3.78 -0.17 -1.92
CA SER A 256 -4.56 0.79 -1.13
C SER A 256 -4.04 2.21 -1.34
N ARG A 257 -4.95 3.16 -1.52
CA ARG A 257 -4.63 4.60 -1.58
C ARG A 257 -4.23 5.14 -0.20
N TYR A 258 -4.63 4.49 0.89
CA TYR A 258 -4.39 4.98 2.24
C TYR A 258 -3.50 4.03 3.05
N GLU A 259 -2.83 4.58 4.06
CA GLU A 259 -2.01 3.77 4.98
C GLU A 259 -2.84 2.62 5.58
N ILE A 260 -2.38 1.38 5.34
CA ILE A 260 -2.95 0.16 5.93
C ILE A 260 -2.36 -0.02 7.33
N ALA A 261 -2.96 0.61 8.34
CA ALA A 261 -2.48 0.58 9.73
C ALA A 261 -3.52 0.10 10.75
N GLY A 262 -4.73 -0.25 10.31
CA GLY A 262 -5.79 -0.72 11.18
C GLY A 262 -6.27 0.33 12.20
N ARG A 263 -6.13 1.62 11.87
CA ARG A 263 -6.69 2.71 12.67
C ARG A 263 -8.14 2.94 12.27
N ALA A 264 -8.92 3.50 13.19
CA ALA A 264 -10.25 4.01 12.85
C ALA A 264 -10.13 5.27 11.97
N VAL A 265 -11.17 5.53 11.18
CA VAL A 265 -11.34 6.79 10.45
C VAL A 265 -11.27 7.96 11.43
N ASN A 266 -10.57 9.03 11.05
CA ASN A 266 -10.38 10.20 11.90
C ASN A 266 -10.73 11.49 11.18
N ALA A 267 -11.95 11.99 11.41
CA ALA A 267 -12.47 13.21 10.77
C ALA A 267 -11.68 14.49 11.07
N LYS A 268 -10.75 14.48 12.06
CA LYS A 268 -9.90 15.65 12.36
C LYS A 268 -8.69 15.78 11.44
N LEU A 269 -8.35 14.72 10.69
CA LEU A 269 -7.24 14.74 9.74
C LEU A 269 -7.67 15.38 8.43
N SER A 270 -6.73 16.06 7.73
CA SER A 270 -7.00 16.53 6.36
C SER A 270 -7.33 15.38 5.40
N GLN A 271 -6.82 14.18 5.70
CA GLN A 271 -7.19 12.92 5.05
C GLN A 271 -7.81 11.96 6.09
N PRO A 272 -9.16 11.91 6.22
CA PRO A 272 -9.81 11.14 7.28
C PRO A 272 -9.53 9.63 7.26
N LEU A 273 -9.26 9.07 6.09
CA LEU A 273 -8.94 7.65 5.90
C LEU A 273 -7.45 7.32 6.15
N HIS A 274 -6.61 8.30 6.47
CA HIS A 274 -5.20 8.05 6.73
C HIS A 274 -4.99 7.10 7.93
N GLY A 275 -4.43 5.91 7.67
CA GLY A 275 -4.22 4.86 8.66
C GLY A 275 -5.39 3.87 8.76
N ALA A 276 -6.53 4.20 8.16
CA ALA A 276 -7.73 3.38 8.04
C ALA A 276 -7.86 2.78 6.62
N GLY A 277 -6.76 2.72 5.87
CA GLY A 277 -6.73 2.11 4.55
C GLY A 277 -6.98 0.61 4.61
N GLU A 278 -7.56 0.09 3.54
CA GLU A 278 -7.80 -1.32 3.30
C GLU A 278 -7.57 -1.63 1.82
N VAL A 279 -7.23 -2.87 1.52
CA VAL A 279 -7.06 -3.36 0.15
C VAL A 279 -8.40 -3.68 -0.51
N GLY A 280 -8.48 -3.45 -1.80
CA GLY A 280 -9.62 -3.85 -2.64
C GLY A 280 -9.49 -5.31 -3.13
N ALA A 281 -9.77 -5.51 -4.42
CA ALA A 281 -9.61 -6.80 -5.08
C ALA A 281 -8.16 -7.31 -5.02
N VAL A 282 -7.99 -8.63 -4.89
CA VAL A 282 -6.69 -9.27 -5.11
C VAL A 282 -6.41 -9.27 -6.60
N ILE A 283 -5.17 -8.95 -6.96
CA ILE A 283 -4.69 -8.87 -8.33
C ILE A 283 -3.66 -9.97 -8.54
N HIS A 284 -3.84 -10.74 -9.61
CA HIS A 284 -2.93 -11.76 -10.08
C HIS A 284 -2.06 -11.13 -11.17
N LEU A 285 -0.76 -11.03 -10.89
CA LEU A 285 0.25 -10.54 -11.82
C LEU A 285 0.80 -11.71 -12.63
N ASN A 286 0.64 -11.61 -13.94
CA ASN A 286 1.21 -12.51 -14.93
C ASN A 286 2.23 -11.75 -15.81
N PHE A 287 3.14 -12.48 -16.47
CA PHE A 287 4.16 -11.90 -17.36
C PHE A 287 3.99 -12.43 -18.79
N GLU A 288 4.15 -11.55 -19.78
CA GLU A 288 4.07 -11.85 -21.22
C GLU A 288 5.25 -11.29 -22.01
#